data_AF-A0A5K0WFR9-F1
#
_entry.id   AF-A0A5K0WFR9-F1
#
_cell.length_a   1.000
_cell.length_b   1.000
_cell.length_c   1.000
_cell.angle_alpha   90.00
_cell.angle_beta   90.00
_cell.angle_gamma   90.00
#
_symmetry.space_group_name_H-M   'P 1'
#
loop_
_entity.id
_entity.type
_entity.pdbx_description
1 polymer ?
#
loop_
_entity_poly.entity_id
_entity_poly.type
_entity_poly.pdbx_seq_one_letter_code
_entity_poly.pdbx_strand_id
1 'polypeptide(L)' 'MLPAGTLRSEGLCPLTPEEAAIMLAALGLKRTTRIYLAGARIYGGISRMVALTSLFPNLVTKEDLLSSKEIEPFKNFSSQ' A
#
# COMPACT_ATOMS: atom_id res chain seq x y z
N MET A 1 18.44 -18.61 8.15
CA MET A 1 17.68 -17.43 7.69
C MET A 1 18.55 -16.22 7.97
N LEU A 2 18.78 -15.33 7.01
CA LEU A 2 19.62 -14.13 7.20
C LEU A 2 18.94 -13.16 8.18
N PRO A 3 19.69 -12.34 8.94
CA PRO A 3 19.13 -11.28 9.77
C PRO A 3 18.35 -10.25 8.93
N ALA A 4 17.32 -9.64 9.52
CA ALA A 4 16.51 -8.63 8.84
C ALA A 4 17.33 -7.44 8.31
N GLY A 5 18.37 -7.03 9.04
CA GLY A 5 19.28 -5.96 8.60
C GLY A 5 20.05 -6.32 7.33
N THR A 6 20.53 -7.57 7.22
CA THR A 6 21.26 -8.08 6.05
C THR A 6 20.35 -8.17 4.83
N LEU A 7 19.14 -8.71 4.99
CA LEU A 7 18.14 -8.77 3.92
C LEU A 7 17.81 -7.38 3.38
N ARG A 8 17.66 -6.40 4.28
CA ARG A 8 17.37 -5.02 3.89
C ARG A 8 18.53 -4.36 3.14
N SER A 9 19.78 -4.56 3.57
CA SER A 9 20.95 -4.02 2.86
C SER A 9 21.14 -4.63 1.47
N GLU A 10 20.69 -5.87 1.26
CA GLU A 10 20.71 -6.56 -0.04
C GLU A 10 19.50 -6.22 -0.92
N GLY A 11 18.59 -5.35 -0.46
CA GLY A 11 17.39 -4.96 -1.21
C GLY A 11 16.29 -6.03 -1.22
N LEU A 12 16.35 -7.00 -0.31
CA LEU A 12 15.39 -8.10 -0.21
C LEU A 12 14.20 -7.79 0.71
N CYS A 13 14.18 -6.62 1.35
CA CYS A 13 13.03 -6.13 2.12
C CYS A 13 12.24 -5.09 1.31
N PRO A 14 10.90 -5.19 1.26
CA PRO A 14 10.08 -4.13 0.67
C PRO A 14 10.16 -2.86 1.52
N LEU A 15 9.78 -1.74 0.90
CA LEU A 15 9.57 -0.48 1.62
C LEU A 15 8.43 -0.65 2.63
N THR A 16 8.59 -0.01 3.78
CA THR A 16 7.48 0.22 4.72
C THR A 16 6.46 1.20 4.12
N PRO A 17 5.19 1.20 4.55
CA PRO A 17 4.21 2.18 4.09
C PRO A 17 4.67 3.63 4.30
N GLU A 18 5.37 3.92 5.39
CA GLU A 18 5.98 5.22 5.70
C GLU A 18 7.03 5.60 4.64
N GLU A 19 7.96 4.69 4.33
CA GLU A 19 9.01 4.92 3.32
C GLU A 19 8.43 5.11 1.92
N ALA A 20 7.41 4.32 1.57
CA ALA A 20 6.70 4.47 0.31
C ALA A 20 6.01 5.84 0.22
N ALA A 21 5.36 6.30 1.30
CA ALA A 21 4.71 7.60 1.32
C ALA A 21 5.70 8.76 1.13
N ILE A 22 6.86 8.70 1.79
CA ILE A 22 7.93 9.70 1.63
C ILE A 22 8.50 9.66 0.20
N MET A 23 8.74 8.47 -0.35
CA MET A 23 9.23 8.31 -1.72
C MET A 23 8.27 8.93 -2.74
N LEU A 24 6.96 8.67 -2.62
CA LEU A 24 5.95 9.25 -3.50
C LEU A 24 5.93 10.78 -3.41
N ALA A 25 6.04 11.34 -2.20
CA ALA A 25 6.13 12.79 -2.01
C ALA A 25 7.40 13.38 -2.63
N ALA A 26 8.55 12.71 -2.47
CA ALA A 26 9.83 13.11 -3.06
C ALA A 26 9.81 13.08 -4.60
N LEU A 27 9.05 12.18 -5.21
CA LEU A 27 8.79 12.13 -6.65
C LEU A 27 7.85 13.25 -7.15
N GLY A 28 7.34 14.10 -6.26
CA GLY A 28 6.50 15.24 -6.60
C GLY A 28 5.00 14.92 -6.71
N LEU A 29 4.55 13.75 -6.22
CA LEU A 29 3.12 13.47 -6.12
C LEU A 29 2.48 14.42 -5.11
N LYS A 30 1.34 14.99 -5.51
CA LYS A 30 0.58 15.91 -4.67
C LYS A 30 -0.31 15.12 -3.72
N ARG A 31 -0.70 15.74 -2.61
CA ARG A 31 -1.67 15.14 -1.67
C ARG A 31 -3.01 14.82 -2.32
N THR A 32 -3.36 15.52 -3.39
CA THR A 32 -4.58 15.29 -4.18
C THR A 32 -4.47 14.11 -5.14
N THR A 33 -3.27 13.54 -5.34
CA THR A 33 -3.07 12.38 -6.21
C THR A 33 -3.91 11.22 -5.72
N ARG A 34 -4.72 10.65 -6.62
CA ARG A 34 -5.51 9.45 -6.34
C ARG A 34 -4.59 8.23 -6.46
N ILE A 35 -4.54 7.42 -5.41
CA ILE A 35 -3.65 6.25 -5.33
C ILE A 35 -4.51 5.00 -5.19
N TYR A 36 -4.28 4.03 -6.08
CA TYR A 36 -4.85 2.69 -5.93
C TYR A 36 -3.97 1.86 -5.00
N LEU A 37 -4.56 1.34 -3.92
CA LEU A 37 -3.88 0.50 -2.95
C LEU A 37 -4.24 -0.97 -3.17
N ALA A 38 -3.30 -1.72 -3.74
CA ALA A 38 -3.34 -3.18 -3.81
C ALA A 38 -2.61 -3.75 -2.57
N GLY A 39 -3.35 -4.27 -1.59
CA GLY A 39 -2.77 -4.88 -0.40
C GLY A 39 -2.51 -3.93 0.76
N ALA A 40 -3.53 -3.71 1.60
CA ALA A 40 -3.39 -3.01 2.88
C ALA A 40 -3.26 -3.98 4.07
N ARG A 41 -3.95 -5.14 4.02
CA ARG A 41 -3.99 -6.09 5.15
C ARG A 41 -2.64 -6.74 5.41
N ILE A 42 -1.86 -6.98 4.35
CA ILE A 42 -0.53 -7.63 4.45
C ILE A 42 0.48 -6.79 5.24
N TYR A 43 0.29 -5.47 5.32
CA TYR A 43 1.16 -4.58 6.06
C TYR A 43 0.72 -4.37 7.51
N GLY A 44 -0.22 -5.16 8.04
CA GLY A 44 -0.75 -4.99 9.40
C GLY A 44 -2.02 -4.13 9.47
N GLY A 45 -2.64 -3.86 8.31
CA GLY A 45 -3.91 -3.15 8.22
C GLY A 45 -3.81 -1.66 8.51
N ILE A 46 -4.91 -1.06 8.96
CA ILE A 46 -5.07 0.39 9.07
C ILE A 46 -3.98 1.04 9.93
N SER A 47 -3.54 0.40 11.01
CA SER A 47 -2.55 0.96 11.94
C SER A 47 -1.20 1.24 11.28
N ARG A 48 -0.77 0.44 10.31
CA ARG A 48 0.48 0.65 9.55
C ARG A 48 0.28 1.48 8.28
N MET A 49 -0.96 1.78 7.91
CA MET A 49 -1.25 2.61 6.73
C MET A 49 -1.40 4.10 7.06
N VAL A 50 -1.40 4.47 8.35
CA VAL A 50 -1.64 5.84 8.83
C VAL A 50 -0.74 6.88 8.15
N ALA A 51 0.54 6.58 7.95
CA ALA A 51 1.46 7.51 7.31
C ALA A 51 1.10 7.76 5.83
N LEU A 52 0.75 6.70 5.11
CA LEU A 52 0.35 6.80 3.71
C LEU A 52 -0.99 7.54 3.57
N THR A 53 -1.99 7.19 4.39
CA THR A 53 -3.34 7.80 4.33
C THR A 53 -3.34 9.26 4.77
N SER A 54 -2.47 9.62 5.72
CA SER A 54 -2.29 11.02 6.15
C SER A 54 -1.72 11.89 5.03
N LEU A 55 -0.70 11.41 4.30
CA LEU A 55 -0.08 12.16 3.21
C LEU A 55 -0.94 12.16 1.93
N PHE A 56 -1.53 11.01 1.59
CA PHE A 56 -2.34 10.80 0.40
C PHE A 56 -3.76 10.36 0.79
N PRO A 57 -4.67 11.30 1.10
CA PRO A 57 -6.03 10.98 1.53
C PRO A 57 -6.90 10.34 0.44
N ASN A 58 -6.57 10.53 -0.84
CA ASN A 58 -7.34 10.01 -1.97
C ASN A 58 -6.96 8.56 -2.33
N LEU A 59 -6.91 7.68 -1.33
CA LEU A 59 -6.67 6.26 -1.53
C LEU A 59 -7.98 5.56 -1.94
N VAL A 60 -7.86 4.65 -2.90
CA VAL A 60 -8.95 3.78 -3.34
C VAL A 60 -8.47 2.35 -3.35
N THR A 61 -9.31 1.42 -2.90
CA THR A 61 -9.08 -0.02 -3.04
C THR A 61 -9.94 -0.58 -4.17
N LYS A 62 -9.80 -1.87 -4.47
CA LYS A 62 -10.65 -2.52 -5.47
C LYS A 62 -12.13 -2.51 -5.05
N GLU A 63 -12.42 -2.55 -3.75
CA GLU A 63 -13.78 -2.47 -3.18
C GLU A 63 -14.43 -1.12 -3.46
N ASP A 64 -13.63 -0.05 -3.53
CA ASP A 64 -14.12 1.28 -3.85
C ASP A 64 -14.38 1.46 -5.37
N LEU A 65 -13.64 0.72 -6.22
CA LEU A 65 -13.66 0.90 -7.67
C LEU A 65 -14.64 -0.02 -8.41
N LEU A 66 -14.85 -1.24 -7.91
CA LEU A 66 -15.60 -2.26 -8.62
C LEU A 66 -17.04 -2.37 -8.12
N SER A 67 -17.98 -2.63 -9.03
CA SER A 67 -19.34 -2.98 -8.65
C SER A 67 -19.39 -4.33 -7.92
N SER A 68 -20.51 -4.61 -7.24
CA SER A 68 -20.69 -5.89 -6.54
C SER A 68 -20.57 -7.11 -7.45
N LYS A 69 -20.92 -6.99 -8.73
CA LYS A 69 -20.81 -8.06 -9.73
C LYS A 69 -19.37 -8.26 -10.20
N GLU A 70 -18.64 -7.17 -10.40
CA GLU A 70 -17.25 -7.22 -10.86
C GLU A 70 -16.31 -7.73 -9.76
N ILE A 71 -16.57 -7.41 -8.49
CA ILE A 71 -15.72 -7.82 -7.38
C ILE A 71 -15.98 -9.24 -6.88
N GLU A 72 -17.18 -9.79 -7.11
CA GLU A 72 -17.59 -11.12 -6.64
C GLU A 72 -16.56 -12.23 -6.92
N PRO A 73 -16.04 -12.41 -8.14
CA PRO A 73 -15.04 -13.44 -8.40
C PRO A 73 -13.71 -13.22 -7.68
N PHE A 74 -13.45 -12.02 -7.12
CA PHE A 74 -12.15 -11.64 -6.56
C PHE A 74 -12.15 -11.46 -5.03
N LYS A 75 -13.27 -11.60 -4.33
CA LYS A 75 -13.38 -11.29 -2.88
C LYS A 75 -12.42 -12.05 -1.95
N ASN A 76 -11.90 -13.21 -2.39
CA ASN A 76 -11.08 -14.08 -1.55
C ASN A 76 -9.61 -14.24 -2.02
N PHE A 77 -9.16 -13.47 -3.02
CA PHE A 77 -7.82 -13.60 -3.58
C PHE A 77 -6.81 -12.69 -2.88
N SER A 78 -5.61 -13.16 -2.52
CA SER A 78 -4.65 -12.36 -1.73
C SER A 78 -3.86 -11.31 -2.53
N SER A 79 -4.02 -11.27 -3.86
CA SER A 79 -3.65 -10.11 -4.70
C SER A 79 -4.57 -8.88 -4.46
N GLN A 80 -5.25 -8.90 -3.32
CA GLN A 80 -6.15 -7.92 -2.72
C GLN A 80 -5.39 -6.82 -2.02
#